data_AF-A0A7C4X1G4-F1
#
_entry.id   AF-A0A7C4X1G4-F1
#
_cell.length_a   1.000
_cell.length_b   1.000
_cell.length_c   1.000
_cell.angle_alpha   90.00
_cell.angle_beta   90.00
_cell.angle_gamma   90.00
#
_symmetry.space_group_name_H-M   'P 1'
#
loop_
_entity.id
_entity.type
_entity.pdbx_description
1 polymer ?
#
loop_
_entity_poly.entity_id
_entity_poly.type
_entity_poly.pdbx_seq_one_letter_code
_entity_poly.pdbx_strand_id
1 'polypeptide(L)'
;MKPFDKCPICGGELVEKDVEKLLKGGIHTAVLKVRAEVCLRCGERLYSVETVRRFEQIRQKLQRQEVADFQPLGQCFQVILKERDY
;
A
#
# COMPACT_ATOMS: atom_id res chain seq x y z
N MET A 1 -6.72 8.91 18.82
CA MET A 1 -6.80 10.34 18.46
C MET A 1 -6.61 10.44 16.97
N LYS A 2 -7.52 11.11 16.24
CA LYS A 2 -7.41 11.32 14.80
C LYS A 2 -6.37 12.42 14.56
N PRO A 3 -5.24 12.16 13.89
CA PRO A 3 -4.13 13.12 13.83
C PRO A 3 -4.43 14.34 12.94
N PHE A 4 -5.40 14.26 12.04
CA PHE A 4 -5.73 15.34 11.10
C PHE A 4 -7.25 15.46 10.87
N ASP A 5 -7.79 16.67 11.00
CA ASP A 5 -9.19 16.95 10.65
C ASP A 5 -9.39 17.22 9.15
N LYS A 6 -8.34 17.69 8.47
CA LYS A 6 -8.29 17.96 7.02
C LYS A 6 -7.06 17.32 6.42
N CYS A 7 -7.09 17.09 5.11
CA CYS A 7 -5.95 16.53 4.39
C CYS A 7 -4.71 17.43 4.54
N PRO A 8 -3.59 16.93 5.08
CA PRO A 8 -2.39 17.73 5.28
C PRO A 8 -1.70 18.15 3.96
N ILE A 9 -2.09 17.53 2.83
CA ILE A 9 -1.50 17.81 1.51
C ILE A 9 -2.27 18.92 0.77
N CYS A 10 -3.60 19.01 0.91
CA CYS A 10 -4.41 19.95 0.12
C CYS A 10 -5.55 20.65 0.88
N GLY A 11 -5.68 20.44 2.19
CA GLY A 11 -6.77 20.98 3.02
C GLY A 11 -8.17 20.38 2.76
N GLY A 12 -8.26 19.36 1.89
CA GLY A 12 -9.52 18.71 1.55
C GLY A 12 -10.13 17.87 2.68
N GLU A 13 -11.40 17.48 2.50
CA GLU A 13 -12.10 16.57 3.43
C GLU A 13 -11.52 15.15 3.37
N LEU A 14 -11.41 14.53 4.55
CA LEU A 14 -10.95 13.17 4.75
C LEU A 14 -12.12 12.28 5.16
N VAL A 15 -12.24 11.11 4.52
CA VAL A 15 -13.26 10.11 4.85
C VAL A 15 -12.62 8.74 5.10
N GLU A 16 -13.14 7.99 6.07
CA GLU A 16 -12.69 6.62 6.29
C GLU A 16 -13.23 5.67 5.23
N LYS A 17 -12.34 4.89 4.62
CA LYS A 17 -12.67 3.85 3.63
C LYS A 17 -11.72 2.66 3.75
N ASP A 18 -12.18 1.49 3.31
CA ASP A 18 -11.28 0.36 3.07
C ASP A 18 -10.63 0.53 1.70
N VAL A 19 -9.30 0.47 1.67
CA VAL A 19 -8.50 0.63 0.46
C VAL A 19 -7.58 -0.56 0.29
N GLU A 20 -7.25 -0.86 -0.97
CA GLU A 20 -6.18 -1.79 -1.28
C GLU A 20 -4.83 -1.06 -1.30
N LYS A 21 -3.85 -1.65 -0.61
CA LYS A 21 -2.46 -1.22 -0.60
C LYS A 21 -1.60 -2.33 -1.20
N LEU A 22 -0.77 -1.99 -2.17
CA LEU A 22 0.31 -2.84 -2.66
C LEU A 22 1.58 -2.55 -1.86
N LEU A 23 2.21 -3.60 -1.36
CA LEU A 23 3.52 -3.56 -0.72
C LEU A 23 4.50 -4.39 -1.54
N LYS A 24 5.69 -3.85 -1.76
CA LYS A 24 6.77 -4.51 -2.48
C LYS A 24 7.96 -4.70 -1.55
N GLY A 25 8.66 -5.82 -1.70
CA GLY A 25 9.94 -6.11 -1.04
C GLY A 25 10.67 -7.18 -1.84
N GLY A 26 11.90 -6.90 -2.25
CA GLY A 26 12.63 -7.74 -3.21
C GLY A 26 11.85 -7.90 -4.51
N ILE A 27 11.67 -9.16 -4.94
CA ILE A 27 10.89 -9.53 -6.12
C ILE A 27 9.41 -9.81 -5.82
N HIS A 28 8.99 -9.76 -4.55
CA HIS A 28 7.63 -10.12 -4.14
C HIS A 28 6.74 -8.90 -3.96
N THR A 29 5.44 -9.10 -4.22
CA THR A 29 4.39 -8.11 -3.98
C THR A 29 3.30 -8.74 -3.12
N ALA A 30 2.88 -8.03 -2.07
CA ALA A 30 1.68 -8.36 -1.29
C ALA A 30 0.61 -7.29 -1.52
N VAL A 31 -0.65 -7.72 -1.48
CA VAL A 31 -1.81 -6.81 -1.41
C VAL A 31 -2.51 -7.01 -0.07
N LEU A 32 -3.00 -5.91 0.49
CA LEU A 32 -3.81 -5.93 1.70
C LEU A 32 -4.92 -4.90 1.61
N LYS A 33 -6.09 -5.27 2.14
CA LYS A 33 -7.19 -4.34 2.40
C LYS A 33 -7.03 -3.77 3.80
N VAL A 34 -7.02 -2.45 3.90
CA VAL A 34 -6.84 -1.73 5.16
C VAL A 34 -7.74 -0.52 5.22
N ARG A 35 -8.18 -0.19 6.43
CA ARG A 35 -8.88 1.06 6.70
C ARG A 35 -7.88 2.22 6.61
N ALA A 36 -8.26 3.26 5.89
CA ALA A 36 -7.49 4.49 5.75
C ALA A 36 -8.43 5.70 5.67
N GLU A 37 -7.89 6.88 6.01
CA GLU A 37 -8.56 8.14 5.70
C GLU A 37 -8.14 8.59 4.30
N VAL A 38 -9.12 8.76 3.41
CA VAL A 38 -8.89 9.11 2.02
C VAL A 38 -9.37 10.53 1.77
N CYS A 39 -8.50 11.36 1.20
CA CYS A 39 -8.90 12.70 0.80
C CYS A 39 -9.82 12.63 -0.43
N LEU A 40 -11.02 13.22 -0.32
CA LEU A 40 -11.96 13.30 -1.44
C LEU A 40 -11.51 14.23 -2.57
N ARG A 41 -10.52 15.09 -2.32
CA ARG A 41 -10.01 16.06 -3.30
C ARG A 41 -8.80 15.54 -4.07
N CYS A 42 -7.74 15.10 -3.39
CA CYS A 42 -6.48 14.69 -4.03
C CYS A 42 -6.21 13.18 -3.99
N GLY A 43 -7.04 12.39 -3.30
CA GLY A 43 -6.87 10.94 -3.18
C GLY A 43 -5.77 10.49 -2.21
N GLU A 44 -5.11 11.41 -1.49
CA GLU A 44 -4.12 11.09 -0.46
C GLU A 44 -4.72 10.12 0.57
N ARG A 45 -3.90 9.17 1.05
CA ARG A 45 -4.34 8.12 1.98
C ARG A 45 -3.51 8.16 3.25
N LEU A 46 -4.17 8.47 4.36
CA LEU A 46 -3.54 8.50 5.69
C LEU A 46 -3.82 7.17 6.41
N TYR A 47 -2.76 6.60 6.97
CA TYR A 47 -2.82 5.33 7.70
C TYR A 47 -2.43 5.57 9.16
N SER A 48 -2.99 4.77 10.07
CA SER A 48 -2.57 4.79 11.46
C SER A 48 -1.11 4.37 11.61
N VAL A 49 -0.46 4.80 12.69
CA VAL A 49 0.93 4.40 13.00
C VAL A 49 1.07 2.87 13.07
N GLU A 50 0.07 2.18 13.63
CA GLU A 50 0.06 0.71 13.70
C GLU A 50 0.01 0.08 12.31
N THR A 51 -0.86 0.60 11.44
CA THR A 51 -0.96 0.15 10.05
C THR A 51 0.36 0.37 9.30
N VAL A 52 1.01 1.52 9.47
CA VAL A 52 2.33 1.78 8.88
C VAL A 52 3.39 0.80 9.39
N ARG A 53 3.44 0.54 10.71
CA ARG A 53 4.36 -0.46 11.27
C ARG A 53 4.14 -1.85 10.67
N ARG A 54 2.89 -2.26 10.48
CA ARG A 54 2.55 -3.53 9.83
C ARG A 54 3.00 -3.56 8.37
N PHE A 55 2.91 -2.44 7.65
CA PHE A 55 3.45 -2.36 6.29
C PHE A 55 4.94 -2.60 6.25
N GLU A 56 5.70 -1.99 7.17
CA GLU A 56 7.14 -2.19 7.25
C GLU A 56 7.53 -3.64 7.57
N GLN A 57 6.82 -4.28 8.51
CA GLN A 57 7.03 -5.70 8.82
C GLN A 57 6.78 -6.59 7.60
N ILE A 58 5.69 -6.37 6.86
CA ILE A 58 5.38 -7.13 5.65
C ILE A 58 6.45 -6.88 4.57
N ARG A 59 6.89 -5.63 4.37
CA ARG A 59 7.96 -5.30 3.41
C ARG A 59 9.26 -6.04 3.74
N GLN A 60 9.64 -6.11 5.01
CA GLN A 60 10.81 -6.87 5.44
C GLN A 60 10.68 -8.37 5.17
N LYS A 61 9.51 -8.96 5.48
CA LYS A 61 9.23 -10.37 5.15
C LYS A 61 9.32 -10.64 3.65
N LEU A 62 8.70 -9.80 2.82
CA LEU A 62 8.78 -9.89 1.36
C LEU A 62 10.24 -9.80 0.88
N GLN A 63 11.01 -8.84 1.39
CA GLN A 63 12.42 -8.68 1.04
C GLN A 63 13.27 -9.91 1.37
N ARG A 64 12.98 -10.58 2.50
CA ARG A 64 13.68 -11.79 2.98
C ARG A 64 13.09 -13.09 2.44
N GLN A 65 12.04 -13.02 1.62
CA GLN A 65 11.29 -14.18 1.11
C GLN A 65 10.63 -15.03 2.22
N GLU A 66 10.39 -14.44 3.40
CA GLU A 66 9.73 -15.07 4.56
C GLU A 66 8.21 -15.01 4.39
N VAL A 67 7.67 -15.67 3.35
CA VAL A 67 6.26 -15.56 2.94
C VAL A 67 5.43 -16.83 3.23
N ALA A 68 5.94 -17.74 4.06
CA ALA A 68 5.27 -19.01 4.37
C ALA A 68 3.89 -18.83 5.02
N ASP A 69 3.67 -17.71 5.72
CA ASP A 69 2.39 -17.34 6.34
C ASP A 69 1.50 -16.45 5.47
N PHE A 70 1.88 -16.17 4.21
CA PHE A 70 1.08 -15.36 3.30
C PHE A 70 0.25 -16.26 2.37
N GLN A 71 -0.98 -15.80 2.06
CA GLN A 71 -1.84 -16.48 1.10
C GLN A 71 -1.45 -16.08 -0.33
N PRO A 72 -1.13 -17.02 -1.22
CA PRO A 72 -0.95 -16.73 -2.64
C PRO A 72 -2.26 -16.21 -3.25
N LEU A 73 -2.21 -15.07 -3.95
CA LEU A 73 -3.38 -14.48 -4.60
C LEU A 73 -3.40 -14.70 -6.11
N GLY A 74 -2.25 -14.94 -6.73
CA GLY A 74 -2.09 -15.11 -8.17
C GLY A 74 -0.64 -14.97 -8.62
N GLN A 75 -0.43 -14.76 -9.91
CA GLN A 75 0.90 -14.54 -10.49
C GLN A 75 1.10 -13.06 -10.83
N CYS A 76 2.28 -12.53 -10.51
CA CYS A 76 2.72 -11.20 -10.94
C CYS A 76 3.81 -11.35 -11.99
N PHE A 77 3.75 -10.53 -13.04
CA PHE A 77 4.68 -10.57 -14.15
C PHE A 77 5.32 -9.19 -14.36
N GLN A 78 6.64 -9.17 -14.59
CA GLN A 78 7.33 -7.99 -15.08
C GLN A 78 7.44 -8.09 -16.61
N VAL A 79 6.85 -7.13 -17.33
CA VAL A 79 6.98 -7.03 -18.79
C VAL A 79 8.19 -6.16 -19.10
N ILE A 80 9.19 -6.74 -19.78
CA ILE A 80 10.38 -6.01 -20.26
C ILE A 80 10.07 -5.53 -21.67
N LEU A 81 9.84 -4.22 -21.83
CA LEU A 81 9.74 -3.60 -23.15
C LEU A 81 11.15 -3.45 -23.74
N LYS A 82 11.32 -3.82 -25.00
CA LYS A 82 12.55 -3.59 -25.77
C LYS A 82 12.39 -2.29 -26.55
N GLU A 83 13.50 -1.61 -26.84
CA GLU A 83 13.52 -0.35 -27.62
C GLU A 83 12.87 -0.44 -29.01
N ARG A 84 12.54 -1.66 -29.48
CA ARG A 84 11.87 -1.91 -30.76
C ARG A 84 10.35 -2.08 -30.65
N ASP A 85 9.78 -1.88 -29.45
CA ASP A 85 8.34 -2.04 -29.19
C ASP A 85 7.54 -0.73 -29.33
N TYR A 86 8.18 0.35 -29.82
CA TYR A 86 7.58 1.65 -30.14
C TYR A 86 7.92 2.10 -31.56
#